data_AF-A0A177ICD5-F1
#
_entry.id   AF-A0A177ICD5-F1
#
_cell.length_a   1.000
_cell.length_b   1.000
_cell.length_c   1.000
_cell.angle_alpha   90.00
_cell.angle_beta   90.00
_cell.angle_gamma   90.00
#
_symmetry.space_group_name_H-M   'P 1'
#
loop_
_entity.id
_entity.type
_entity.pdbx_description
1 polymer ?
#
loop_
_entity_poly.entity_id
_entity_poly.type
_entity_poly.pdbx_seq_one_letter_code
_entity_poly.pdbx_strand_id
1 'polypeptide(L)'
;MNRTLALFAASTALALGACGAPAEEEAPATSTVTQEVTADETTAAPSASESNADNATGESEAAKDSVSAGNSSPAEEDGDTPSEEPEQPDPSEQSPEDFQALMAEEMRNNGQVGDTFTIDGQATELCVHGDGFGLNVVTTGANTSCDFASELLEAATTDLNPTEQSIRDTMPQAFEVTSPVTNQTYTMDCSNDARNLITCTGGDNAVVYMY
;
A
#
# COMPACT_ATOMS: atom_id res chain seq x y z
N MET A 1 62.11 24.22 -5.16
CA MET A 1 61.81 25.08 -3.98
C MET A 1 60.69 24.38 -3.21
N ASN A 2 60.96 23.70 -2.08
CA ASN A 2 61.05 24.25 -0.70
C ASN A 2 59.67 24.78 -0.25
N ARG A 3 58.99 24.32 0.81
CA ARG A 3 59.33 23.64 2.10
C ARG A 3 58.00 23.07 2.70
N THR A 4 57.91 21.84 3.24
CA THR A 4 58.08 21.45 4.67
C THR A 4 57.33 22.35 5.68
N LEU A 5 56.73 21.94 6.80
CA LEU A 5 56.34 20.69 7.50
C LEU A 5 55.74 21.19 8.85
N ALA A 6 55.03 20.32 9.58
CA ALA A 6 54.92 20.26 11.06
C ALA A 6 53.95 21.23 11.78
N LEU A 7 53.36 20.93 12.95
CA LEU A 7 53.01 19.75 13.79
C LEU A 7 52.62 20.37 15.17
N PHE A 8 52.00 19.59 16.06
CA PHE A 8 51.76 19.81 17.51
C PHE A 8 50.52 20.66 17.89
N ALA A 9 49.79 20.40 18.98
CA ALA A 9 49.67 19.28 19.93
C ALA A 9 48.62 19.61 21.00
N ALA A 10 48.29 18.56 21.77
CA ALA A 10 48.03 18.56 23.20
C ALA A 10 46.58 18.64 23.70
N SER A 11 46.21 17.50 24.25
CA SER A 11 45.07 17.15 25.10
C SER A 11 45.01 17.96 26.39
N THR A 12 43.79 18.14 26.91
CA THR A 12 43.55 18.31 28.35
C THR A 12 42.42 17.38 28.78
N ALA A 13 42.81 16.38 29.58
CA ALA A 13 41.93 15.54 30.37
C ALA A 13 41.47 16.31 31.62
N LEU A 14 40.21 16.12 31.99
CA LEU A 14 39.68 16.41 33.33
C LEU A 14 38.99 15.15 33.82
N ALA A 15 39.64 14.47 34.76
CA ALA A 15 39.07 13.45 35.61
C ALA A 15 39.20 13.93 37.07
N LEU A 16 38.24 13.50 37.91
CA LEU A 16 38.16 13.42 39.39
C LEU A 16 36.65 13.58 39.70
N GLY A 17 35.90 12.68 40.32
CA GLY A 17 36.06 11.59 41.29
C GLY A 17 34.75 11.65 42.14
N ALA A 18 34.28 10.71 42.95
CA ALA A 18 34.58 9.36 43.39
C ALA A 18 33.39 8.97 44.31
N CYS A 19 33.00 7.69 44.39
CA CYS A 19 32.88 6.89 45.64
C CYS A 19 32.00 5.62 45.44
N GLY A 20 32.55 4.44 45.78
CA GLY A 20 31.78 3.24 46.14
C GLY A 20 32.05 1.97 45.32
N ALA A 21 33.04 1.18 45.74
CA ALA A 21 33.40 -0.18 45.27
C ALA A 21 32.62 -1.28 46.04
N PRO A 22 32.78 -2.62 45.81
CA PRO A 22 33.74 -3.31 44.93
C PRO A 22 33.18 -4.47 44.06
N ALA A 23 34.12 -4.98 43.27
CA ALA A 23 34.15 -6.07 42.30
C ALA A 23 33.41 -7.38 42.63
N GLU A 24 32.84 -7.99 41.58
CA GLU A 24 33.11 -9.39 41.24
C GLU A 24 33.31 -9.53 39.71
N GLU A 25 34.27 -10.37 39.37
CA GLU A 25 34.85 -10.66 38.07
C GLU A 25 34.15 -11.90 37.52
N GLU A 26 33.52 -11.84 36.34
CA GLU A 26 33.33 -13.05 35.51
C GLU A 26 33.00 -12.73 34.03
N ALA A 27 33.80 -13.38 33.17
CA ALA A 27 33.76 -13.65 31.72
C ALA A 27 32.77 -12.94 30.76
N PRO A 28 33.23 -12.53 29.54
CA PRO A 28 32.31 -12.25 28.44
C PRO A 28 31.74 -13.56 27.87
N ALA A 29 30.43 -13.74 27.98
CA ALA A 29 29.70 -14.74 27.21
C ALA A 29 29.64 -14.30 25.73
N THR A 30 30.61 -14.73 24.95
CA THR A 30 30.55 -14.74 23.48
C THR A 30 29.44 -15.71 23.06
N SER A 31 28.27 -15.20 22.72
CA SER A 31 27.22 -16.01 22.09
C SER A 31 27.55 -16.16 20.60
N THR A 32 28.43 -17.11 20.28
CA THR A 32 28.63 -17.61 18.93
C THR A 32 27.53 -18.61 18.64
N VAL A 33 26.50 -18.21 17.89
CA VAL A 33 25.49 -19.14 17.36
C VAL A 33 26.09 -19.79 16.12
N THR A 34 26.72 -20.94 16.33
CA THR A 34 27.10 -21.87 15.24
C THR A 34 25.83 -22.65 14.85
N GLN A 35 25.20 -22.27 13.74
CA GLN A 35 24.19 -23.13 13.11
C GLN A 35 24.92 -24.19 12.29
N GLU A 36 25.00 -25.39 12.84
CA GLU A 36 25.39 -26.60 12.14
C GLU A 36 24.24 -27.01 11.22
N VAL A 37 24.35 -26.72 9.92
CA VAL A 37 23.45 -27.28 8.91
C VAL A 37 24.07 -28.60 8.46
N THR A 38 23.61 -29.69 9.05
CA THR A 38 23.87 -31.04 8.56
C THR A 38 23.25 -31.17 7.16
N ALA A 39 24.09 -31.38 6.16
CA ALA A 39 23.67 -31.85 4.86
C ALA A 39 23.18 -33.30 4.99
N ASP A 40 21.89 -33.54 4.71
CA ASP A 40 21.41 -34.86 4.32
C ASP A 40 20.99 -34.79 2.85
N GLU A 41 21.85 -35.33 2.02
CA GLU A 41 21.57 -35.67 0.63
C GLU A 41 20.78 -36.98 0.66
N THR A 42 19.50 -36.95 0.31
CA THR A 42 18.81 -38.13 -0.23
C THR A 42 17.97 -37.73 -1.44
N THR A 43 18.56 -38.04 -2.60
CA THR A 43 17.91 -38.20 -3.90
C THR A 43 16.82 -39.27 -3.84
N ALA A 44 15.60 -38.96 -4.31
CA ALA A 44 14.79 -39.84 -5.17
C ALA A 44 13.45 -39.19 -5.60
N ALA A 45 13.38 -38.76 -6.85
CA ALA A 45 12.25 -39.00 -7.75
C ALA A 45 12.73 -40.08 -8.76
N PRO A 46 11.89 -40.90 -9.42
CA PRO A 46 10.53 -40.59 -9.89
C PRO A 46 9.49 -41.72 -9.72
N SER A 47 8.22 -41.40 -9.96
CA SER A 47 7.28 -42.35 -10.58
C SER A 47 6.16 -41.61 -11.29
N ALA A 48 6.11 -41.82 -12.60
CA ALA A 48 5.00 -41.52 -13.48
C ALA A 48 4.04 -42.72 -13.52
N SER A 49 2.74 -42.44 -13.63
CA SER A 49 1.69 -43.21 -14.31
C SER A 49 0.43 -42.35 -14.22
N GLU A 50 0.12 -41.56 -15.25
CA GLU A 50 -0.67 -41.93 -16.43
C GLU A 50 -2.14 -42.27 -16.15
N SER A 51 -2.99 -41.58 -16.92
CA SER A 51 -4.37 -41.90 -17.34
C SER A 51 -5.51 -41.75 -16.33
N ASN A 52 -6.35 -40.73 -16.52
CA ASN A 52 -7.50 -40.90 -17.40
C ASN A 52 -8.06 -39.56 -17.89
N ALA A 53 -8.32 -39.56 -19.19
CA ALA A 53 -8.92 -38.50 -19.96
C ALA A 53 -10.45 -38.61 -19.97
N ASP A 54 -11.05 -37.55 -20.49
CA ASP A 54 -12.35 -37.49 -21.16
C ASP A 54 -13.62 -37.67 -20.32
N ASN A 55 -14.31 -36.54 -20.13
CA ASN A 55 -15.69 -36.51 -20.59
C ASN A 55 -16.08 -35.09 -21.08
N ALA A 56 -15.91 -34.86 -22.38
CA ALA A 56 -16.70 -33.88 -23.11
C ALA A 56 -17.86 -34.63 -23.76
N THR A 57 -19.09 -34.18 -23.53
CA THR A 57 -20.20 -34.36 -24.48
C THR A 57 -21.19 -33.23 -24.24
N GLY A 58 -21.28 -32.34 -25.22
CA GLY A 58 -22.42 -31.45 -25.40
C GLY A 58 -23.45 -32.08 -26.34
N GLU A 59 -24.69 -31.62 -26.22
CA GLU A 59 -25.72 -31.56 -27.27
C GLU A 59 -26.88 -30.74 -26.63
N SER A 60 -27.12 -29.47 -26.98
CA SER A 60 -27.69 -28.90 -28.22
C SER A 60 -29.16 -29.25 -28.48
N GLU A 61 -29.89 -28.19 -28.86
CA GLU A 61 -31.21 -28.13 -29.53
C GLU A 61 -32.49 -28.19 -28.66
N ALA A 62 -33.25 -27.09 -28.58
CA ALA A 62 -34.37 -26.84 -29.50
C ALA A 62 -35.37 -25.76 -29.01
N ALA A 63 -35.46 -24.68 -29.78
CA ALA A 63 -36.64 -23.96 -30.32
C ALA A 63 -37.88 -23.61 -29.46
N LYS A 64 -38.30 -22.33 -29.54
CA LYS A 64 -39.57 -21.79 -30.14
C LYS A 64 -39.73 -20.32 -29.72
N ASP A 65 -39.63 -19.36 -30.64
CA ASP A 65 -40.66 -18.81 -31.54
C ASP A 65 -41.83 -18.06 -30.84
N SER A 66 -41.85 -16.75 -31.09
CA SER A 66 -42.98 -15.83 -31.31
C SER A 66 -44.16 -15.74 -30.31
N VAL A 67 -44.47 -14.51 -29.84
CA VAL A 67 -45.52 -13.62 -30.38
C VAL A 67 -45.68 -12.36 -29.50
N SER A 68 -45.85 -11.23 -30.19
CA SER A 68 -46.16 -9.88 -29.71
C SER A 68 -47.64 -9.68 -29.36
N ALA A 69 -47.92 -8.91 -28.30
CA ALA A 69 -49.06 -7.99 -28.08
C ALA A 69 -49.09 -7.68 -26.57
N GLY A 70 -48.85 -6.45 -26.09
CA GLY A 70 -49.54 -5.24 -26.46
C GLY A 70 -50.63 -4.97 -25.42
N ASN A 71 -50.42 -4.03 -24.50
CA ASN A 71 -51.49 -3.20 -23.97
C ASN A 71 -50.93 -1.98 -23.21
N SER A 72 -50.95 -0.86 -23.93
CA SER A 72 -51.35 0.49 -23.51
C SER A 72 -51.00 0.99 -22.10
N SER A 73 -50.18 2.04 -22.12
CA SER A 73 -50.13 3.18 -21.19
C SER A 73 -51.52 3.69 -20.77
N PRO A 74 -51.60 4.40 -19.64
CA PRO A 74 -51.63 5.87 -19.78
C PRO A 74 -50.65 6.59 -18.85
N ALA A 75 -50.10 7.68 -19.40
CA ALA A 75 -49.54 8.83 -18.70
C ALA A 75 -50.61 9.49 -17.79
N GLU A 76 -50.35 10.29 -16.76
CA GLU A 76 -49.34 11.32 -16.51
C GLU A 76 -49.24 11.51 -14.98
N GLU A 77 -48.10 11.98 -14.47
CA GLU A 77 -48.09 13.23 -13.71
C GLU A 77 -46.66 13.79 -13.67
N ASP A 78 -46.48 14.92 -14.36
CA ASP A 78 -45.37 15.85 -14.23
C ASP A 78 -45.20 16.26 -12.76
N GLY A 79 -44.16 15.73 -12.14
CA GLY A 79 -43.56 16.26 -10.94
C GLY A 79 -42.10 16.58 -11.23
N ASP A 80 -41.86 17.75 -11.81
CA ASP A 80 -40.55 18.39 -11.92
C ASP A 80 -40.00 18.57 -10.49
N THR A 81 -39.37 17.52 -9.99
CA THR A 81 -38.52 17.56 -8.81
C THR A 81 -37.11 17.51 -9.37
N PRO A 82 -36.34 18.60 -9.30
CA PRO A 82 -34.90 18.48 -9.47
C PRO A 82 -34.45 17.41 -8.48
N SER A 83 -34.03 16.26 -9.00
CA SER A 83 -33.26 15.33 -8.21
C SER A 83 -31.95 16.07 -7.96
N GLU A 84 -31.89 16.81 -6.85
CA GLU A 84 -30.64 17.29 -6.28
C GLU A 84 -29.88 16.04 -5.81
N GLU A 85 -29.38 15.28 -6.79
CA GLU A 85 -28.20 14.46 -6.59
C GLU A 85 -27.12 15.45 -6.16
N PRO A 86 -26.53 15.32 -4.96
CA PRO A 86 -25.53 16.27 -4.52
C PRO A 86 -24.43 16.30 -5.57
N GLU A 87 -24.30 17.40 -6.31
CA GLU A 87 -23.22 17.62 -7.25
C GLU A 87 -21.93 17.51 -6.43
N GLN A 88 -21.25 16.37 -6.52
CA GLN A 88 -19.95 16.22 -5.89
C GLN A 88 -19.05 17.29 -6.51
N PRO A 89 -18.46 18.18 -5.71
CA PRO A 89 -17.63 19.25 -6.22
C PRO A 89 -16.51 18.65 -7.07
N ASP A 90 -16.25 19.26 -8.24
CA ASP A 90 -15.20 18.81 -9.14
C ASP A 90 -13.90 18.65 -8.34
N PRO A 91 -13.25 17.47 -8.35
CA PRO A 91 -12.08 17.19 -7.52
C PRO A 91 -10.94 18.19 -7.77
N SER A 92 -10.91 18.86 -8.93
CA SER A 92 -9.94 19.89 -9.26
C SER A 92 -10.21 21.28 -8.64
N GLU A 93 -11.39 21.51 -8.07
CA GLU A 93 -11.77 22.77 -7.40
C GLU A 93 -11.91 22.64 -5.87
N GLN A 94 -11.76 21.43 -5.33
CA GLN A 94 -11.88 21.19 -3.89
C GLN A 94 -10.74 21.84 -3.11
N SER A 95 -11.09 22.65 -2.11
CA SER A 95 -10.09 23.20 -1.21
C SER A 95 -9.47 22.07 -0.36
N PRO A 96 -8.22 22.21 0.11
CA PRO A 96 -7.61 21.24 1.01
C PRO A 96 -8.41 21.03 2.31
N GLU A 97 -9.11 22.06 2.79
CA GLU A 97 -9.93 22.00 4.00
C GLU A 97 -11.20 21.17 3.76
N ASP A 98 -11.85 21.35 2.60
CA ASP A 98 -13.03 20.57 2.23
C ASP A 98 -12.66 19.10 2.02
N PHE A 99 -11.55 18.83 1.34
CA PHE A 99 -11.05 17.46 1.16
C PHE A 99 -10.72 16.80 2.50
N GLN A 100 -10.08 17.53 3.43
CA GLN A 100 -9.83 17.02 4.78
C GLN A 100 -11.12 16.70 5.54
N ALA A 101 -12.15 17.53 5.42
CA ALA A 101 -13.46 17.26 6.04
C ALA A 101 -14.10 16.00 5.48
N LEU A 102 -14.06 15.82 4.14
CA LEU A 102 -14.55 14.62 3.46
C LEU A 102 -13.81 13.36 3.94
N MET A 103 -12.47 13.37 3.94
CA MET A 103 -11.68 12.23 4.41
C MET A 103 -11.97 11.90 5.88
N ALA A 104 -12.18 12.91 6.73
CA ALA A 104 -12.51 12.70 8.14
C ALA A 104 -13.94 12.18 8.36
N GLU A 105 -14.88 12.51 7.49
CA GLU A 105 -16.23 11.95 7.51
C GLU A 105 -16.23 10.51 7.01
N GLU A 106 -15.55 10.25 5.91
CA GLU A 106 -15.39 8.92 5.33
C GLU A 106 -14.72 7.98 6.34
N MET A 107 -13.71 8.43 7.07
CA MET A 107 -13.09 7.65 8.16
C MET A 107 -14.01 7.35 9.34
N ARG A 108 -14.98 8.22 9.63
CA ARG A 108 -15.97 7.97 10.69
C ARG A 108 -17.00 6.93 10.26
N ASN A 109 -17.34 6.90 8.97
CA ASN A 109 -18.39 6.04 8.42
C ASN A 109 -17.84 4.69 7.93
N ASN A 110 -16.66 4.71 7.30
CA ASN A 110 -16.02 3.64 6.51
C ASN A 110 -14.54 3.46 6.91
N GLY A 111 -14.24 3.53 8.22
CA GLY A 111 -12.87 3.51 8.75
C GLY A 111 -12.26 2.13 8.99
N GLN A 112 -12.94 1.03 8.63
CA GLN A 112 -12.39 -0.32 8.80
C GLN A 112 -11.72 -0.80 7.52
N VAL A 113 -10.65 -1.58 7.65
CA VAL A 113 -10.00 -2.22 6.52
C VAL A 113 -11.00 -3.12 5.79
N GLY A 114 -11.08 -2.98 4.46
CA GLY A 114 -12.05 -3.62 3.58
C GLY A 114 -13.32 -2.80 3.36
N ASP A 115 -13.53 -1.70 4.09
CA ASP A 115 -14.64 -0.79 3.82
C ASP A 115 -14.42 -0.09 2.47
N THR A 116 -15.53 0.21 1.79
CA THR A 116 -15.50 1.07 0.60
C THR A 116 -15.29 2.52 1.03
N PHE A 117 -14.31 3.16 0.42
CA PHE A 117 -13.90 4.52 0.67
C PHE A 117 -14.06 5.32 -0.63
N THR A 118 -14.51 6.58 -0.59
CA THR A 118 -14.67 7.38 -1.82
C THR A 118 -13.61 8.48 -1.90
N ILE A 119 -12.80 8.47 -2.97
CA ILE A 119 -11.79 9.51 -3.25
C ILE A 119 -12.04 10.03 -4.67
N ASP A 120 -12.23 11.34 -4.81
CA ASP A 120 -12.48 12.00 -6.10
C ASP A 120 -13.63 11.38 -6.90
N GLY A 121 -14.68 10.93 -6.20
CA GLY A 121 -15.84 10.26 -6.79
C GLY A 121 -15.59 8.81 -7.22
N GLN A 122 -14.39 8.28 -7.00
CA GLN A 122 -14.05 6.88 -7.25
C GLN A 122 -14.21 6.05 -5.98
N ALA A 123 -14.90 4.93 -6.10
CA ALA A 123 -14.93 3.92 -5.05
C ALA A 123 -13.56 3.21 -4.99
N THR A 124 -12.96 3.25 -3.81
CA THR A 124 -11.71 2.59 -3.44
C THR A 124 -11.96 1.68 -2.24
N GLU A 125 -11.02 0.80 -1.95
CA GLU A 125 -11.06 -0.07 -0.76
C GLU A 125 -10.04 0.42 0.26
N LEU A 126 -10.45 0.59 1.53
CA LEU A 126 -9.53 0.95 2.61
C LEU A 126 -8.64 -0.23 2.98
N CYS A 127 -7.33 -0.08 2.82
CA CYS A 127 -6.36 -1.15 3.03
C CYS A 127 -5.57 -0.99 4.32
N VAL A 128 -5.19 0.25 4.65
CA VAL A 128 -4.44 0.57 5.86
C VAL A 128 -5.09 1.78 6.53
N HIS A 129 -5.31 1.68 7.84
CA HIS A 129 -5.80 2.76 8.67
C HIS A 129 -4.69 3.20 9.64
N GLY A 130 -4.05 4.32 9.35
CA GLY A 130 -2.96 4.92 10.12
C GLY A 130 -1.68 4.07 10.09
N ASP A 131 -0.62 4.61 9.52
CA ASP A 131 0.65 3.90 9.32
C ASP A 131 1.82 4.55 10.09
N GLY A 132 1.62 5.75 10.60
CA GLY A 132 2.62 6.51 11.30
C GLY A 132 3.47 7.41 10.42
N PHE A 133 3.40 7.43 9.08
CA PHE A 133 4.25 8.26 8.21
C PHE A 133 3.56 9.56 7.76
N GLY A 134 2.73 10.11 8.63
CA GLY A 134 1.84 11.22 8.30
C GLY A 134 0.63 10.81 7.44
N LEU A 135 0.38 9.52 7.22
CA LEU A 135 -0.84 9.04 6.56
C LEU A 135 -1.89 8.62 7.60
N ASN A 136 -3.14 8.90 7.27
CA ASN A 136 -4.33 8.46 7.97
C ASN A 136 -4.92 7.21 7.31
N VAL A 137 -4.83 7.10 5.98
CA VAL A 137 -5.37 6.01 5.17
C VAL A 137 -4.51 5.68 3.96
N VAL A 138 -4.57 4.41 3.58
CA VAL A 138 -4.15 3.93 2.26
C VAL A 138 -5.31 3.16 1.65
N THR A 139 -5.71 3.53 0.43
CA THR A 139 -6.83 2.90 -0.28
C THR A 139 -6.43 2.47 -1.69
N THR A 140 -7.12 1.50 -2.26
CA THR A 140 -6.84 0.95 -3.60
C THR A 140 -8.00 1.06 -4.56
N GLY A 141 -7.70 1.25 -5.85
CA GLY A 141 -8.69 1.12 -6.91
C GLY A 141 -9.01 -0.35 -7.25
N ALA A 142 -10.02 -0.56 -8.08
CA ALA A 142 -10.57 -1.89 -8.38
C ALA A 142 -9.58 -2.92 -8.98
N ASN A 143 -8.48 -2.47 -9.61
CA ASN A 143 -7.47 -3.35 -10.20
C ASN A 143 -6.26 -3.57 -9.27
N THR A 144 -6.37 -3.21 -7.99
CA THR A 144 -5.25 -3.24 -7.04
C THR A 144 -5.70 -3.86 -5.73
N SER A 145 -4.94 -4.83 -5.23
CA SER A 145 -5.22 -5.46 -3.94
C SER A 145 -4.59 -4.70 -2.78
N CYS A 146 -5.17 -4.84 -1.60
CA CYS A 146 -4.58 -4.28 -0.37
C CYS A 146 -3.20 -4.87 -0.04
N ASP A 147 -2.93 -6.13 -0.41
CA ASP A 147 -1.60 -6.71 -0.27
C ASP A 147 -0.57 -5.95 -1.12
N PHE A 148 -0.93 -5.56 -2.35
CA PHE A 148 -0.04 -4.75 -3.19
C PHE A 148 0.17 -3.34 -2.63
N ALA A 149 -0.87 -2.71 -2.10
CA ALA A 149 -0.74 -1.39 -1.48
C ALA A 149 0.16 -1.42 -0.23
N SER A 150 0.13 -2.52 0.53
CA SER A 150 1.02 -2.69 1.69
C SER A 150 2.49 -2.77 1.28
N GLU A 151 2.80 -3.52 0.23
CA GLU A 151 4.17 -3.60 -0.34
C GLU A 151 4.61 -2.27 -0.95
N LEU A 152 3.70 -1.53 -1.59
CA LEU A 152 3.98 -0.19 -2.09
C LEU A 152 4.32 0.76 -0.94
N LEU A 153 3.54 0.72 0.14
CA LEU A 153 3.77 1.55 1.32
C LEU A 153 5.10 1.19 1.99
N GLU A 154 5.40 -0.10 2.16
CA GLU A 154 6.68 -0.56 2.73
C GLU A 154 7.88 -0.11 1.88
N ALA A 155 7.80 -0.30 0.55
CA ALA A 155 8.83 0.14 -0.37
C ALA A 155 9.02 1.68 -0.32
N ALA A 156 7.94 2.42 -0.16
CA ALA A 156 8.00 3.88 -0.07
C ALA A 156 8.49 4.42 1.29
N THR A 157 8.39 3.62 2.36
CA THR A 157 8.70 4.04 3.74
C THR A 157 9.92 3.36 4.35
N THR A 158 10.59 2.47 3.61
CA THR A 158 11.72 1.64 4.09
C THR A 158 12.78 2.41 4.90
N ASP A 159 13.14 3.63 4.47
CA ASP A 159 14.18 4.44 5.11
C ASP A 159 13.63 5.59 5.98
N LEU A 160 12.33 5.62 6.24
CA LEU A 160 11.67 6.68 6.98
C LEU A 160 11.46 6.31 8.46
N ASN A 161 11.51 7.32 9.33
CA ASN A 161 11.07 7.19 10.71
C ASN A 161 9.60 7.64 10.79
N PRO A 162 8.64 6.76 11.14
CA PRO A 162 7.23 7.15 11.17
C PRO A 162 6.99 8.34 12.12
N THR A 163 7.59 8.34 13.30
CA THR A 163 7.32 9.40 14.29
C THR A 163 7.89 10.77 13.96
N GLU A 164 8.82 10.86 13.01
CA GLU A 164 9.58 12.10 12.75
C GLU A 164 9.46 12.59 11.30
N GLN A 165 9.07 11.73 10.36
CA GLN A 165 9.11 12.01 8.93
C GLN A 165 7.78 11.69 8.26
N SER A 166 7.36 12.58 7.37
CA SER A 166 6.22 12.39 6.50
C SER A 166 6.67 11.77 5.19
N ILE A 167 5.96 10.76 4.71
CA ILE A 167 6.19 10.16 3.40
C ILE A 167 6.07 11.20 2.27
N ARG A 168 5.29 12.26 2.46
CA ARG A 168 5.08 13.34 1.48
C ARG A 168 6.33 14.15 1.15
N ASP A 169 7.30 14.18 2.06
CA ASP A 169 8.51 14.99 1.91
C ASP A 169 9.62 14.25 1.15
N THR A 170 9.53 12.92 1.08
CA THR A 170 10.60 12.05 0.61
C THR A 170 10.15 11.07 -0.48
N MET A 171 8.84 10.98 -0.74
CA MET A 171 8.30 10.04 -1.70
C MET A 171 8.92 10.24 -3.09
N PRO A 172 9.59 9.20 -3.65
CA PRO A 172 10.09 9.26 -5.00
C PRO A 172 8.93 9.35 -6.00
N GLN A 173 9.14 10.10 -7.07
CA GLN A 173 8.13 10.22 -8.13
C GLN A 173 7.87 8.88 -8.83
N ALA A 174 8.87 8.01 -8.94
CA ALA A 174 8.69 6.69 -9.54
C ALA A 174 9.61 5.66 -8.86
N PHE A 175 9.09 4.46 -8.62
CA PHE A 175 9.84 3.34 -8.05
C PHE A 175 9.22 1.99 -8.40
N GLU A 176 9.98 0.92 -8.17
CA GLU A 176 9.55 -0.46 -8.46
C GLU A 176 8.97 -1.12 -7.21
N VAL A 177 7.83 -1.81 -7.37
CA VAL A 177 7.16 -2.57 -6.31
C VAL A 177 6.86 -3.97 -6.83
N THR A 178 7.19 -4.99 -6.05
CA THR A 178 6.90 -6.38 -6.41
C THR A 178 5.57 -6.81 -5.79
N SER A 179 4.65 -7.28 -6.62
CA SER A 179 3.34 -7.74 -6.17
C SER A 179 3.41 -9.14 -5.58
N PRO A 180 2.88 -9.36 -4.37
CA PRO A 180 2.84 -10.69 -3.76
C PRO A 180 1.75 -11.56 -4.40
N VAL A 181 0.72 -10.93 -4.99
CA VAL A 181 -0.40 -11.63 -5.65
C VAL A 181 0.02 -12.17 -7.01
N THR A 182 0.75 -11.38 -7.79
CA THR A 182 1.09 -11.74 -9.18
C THR A 182 2.56 -12.16 -9.35
N ASN A 183 3.41 -11.95 -8.35
CA ASN A 183 4.86 -12.16 -8.40
C ASN A 183 5.57 -11.37 -9.51
N GLN A 184 4.96 -10.27 -9.95
CA GLN A 184 5.50 -9.36 -10.96
C GLN A 184 5.93 -8.05 -10.31
N THR A 185 6.97 -7.44 -10.86
CA THR A 185 7.44 -6.11 -10.46
C THR A 185 6.82 -5.06 -11.37
N TYR A 186 6.20 -4.05 -10.77
CA TYR A 186 5.58 -2.93 -11.47
C TYR A 186 6.30 -1.64 -11.12
N THR A 187 6.50 -0.78 -12.11
CA THR A 187 6.87 0.62 -11.87
C THR A 187 5.60 1.39 -11.52
N MET A 188 5.64 2.09 -10.39
CA MET A 188 4.58 2.97 -9.92
C MET A 188 5.07 4.41 -9.97
N ASP A 189 4.26 5.28 -10.55
CA ASP A 189 4.44 6.72 -10.60
C ASP A 189 3.53 7.39 -9.57
N CYS A 190 4.12 8.12 -8.64
CA CYS A 190 3.45 8.77 -7.53
C CYS A 190 3.56 10.29 -7.62
N SER A 191 2.47 10.98 -7.28
CA SER A 191 2.42 12.43 -7.17
C SER A 191 1.59 12.85 -5.97
N ASN A 192 2.04 13.91 -5.28
CA ASN A 192 1.30 14.55 -4.20
C ASN A 192 0.66 15.84 -4.71
N ASP A 193 -0.61 16.04 -4.41
CA ASP A 193 -1.35 17.25 -4.80
C ASP A 193 -1.43 18.31 -3.69
N ALA A 194 -2.10 19.43 -3.97
CA ALA A 194 -2.25 20.52 -3.01
C ALA A 194 -3.15 20.18 -1.80
N ARG A 195 -3.93 19.08 -1.88
CA ARG A 195 -4.81 18.58 -0.82
C ARG A 195 -4.09 17.59 0.09
N ASN A 196 -2.79 17.35 -0.15
CA ASN A 196 -1.96 16.35 0.53
C ASN A 196 -2.38 14.92 0.19
N LEU A 197 -3.08 14.69 -0.92
CA LEU A 197 -3.36 13.35 -1.42
C LEU A 197 -2.19 12.89 -2.29
N ILE A 198 -1.58 11.78 -1.91
CA ILE A 198 -0.66 11.08 -2.79
C ILE A 198 -1.45 10.10 -3.64
N THR A 199 -1.27 10.19 -4.94
CA THR A 199 -1.82 9.24 -5.91
C THR A 199 -0.67 8.51 -6.59
N CYS A 200 -0.65 7.20 -6.48
CA CYS A 200 0.30 6.31 -7.16
C CYS A 200 -0.43 5.50 -8.21
N THR A 201 0.07 5.53 -9.45
CA THR A 201 -0.49 4.78 -10.58
C THR A 201 0.60 4.00 -11.30
N GLY A 202 0.28 2.85 -11.88
CA GLY A 202 1.27 2.08 -12.63
C GLY A 202 0.74 0.76 -13.18
N GLY A 203 1.60 0.01 -13.86
CA GLY A 203 1.33 -1.35 -14.32
C GLY A 203 -0.04 -1.54 -15.02
N ASP A 204 -0.76 -2.60 -14.64
CA ASP A 204 -2.08 -3.01 -15.14
C ASP A 204 -3.25 -2.12 -14.66
N ASN A 205 -3.10 -0.79 -14.80
CA ASN A 205 -4.03 0.22 -14.25
C ASN A 205 -4.16 0.12 -12.72
N ALA A 206 -3.05 -0.16 -12.05
CA ALA A 206 -3.00 -0.15 -10.60
C ALA A 206 -3.11 1.30 -10.08
N VAL A 207 -3.89 1.50 -9.03
CA VAL A 207 -4.10 2.81 -8.39
C VAL A 207 -4.09 2.63 -6.88
N VAL A 208 -3.26 3.42 -6.21
CA VAL A 208 -3.19 3.51 -4.74
C VAL A 208 -3.26 4.98 -4.35
N TYR A 209 -4.14 5.28 -3.40
CA TYR A 209 -4.29 6.61 -2.81
C TYR A 209 -3.82 6.58 -1.36
N MET A 210 -3.03 7.58 -0.96
CA MET A 210 -2.51 7.72 0.40
C MET A 210 -2.77 9.13 0.92
N TYR A 211 -3.41 9.23 2.09
CA TYR A 211 -3.79 10.49 2.74
C TYR A 211 -3.59 10.41 4.24
#